data_AF-A0A7W6NXI1-F1
#
_entry.id   AF-A0A7W6NXI1-F1
#
_cell.length_a   1.000
_cell.length_b   1.000
_cell.length_c   1.000
_cell.angle_alpha   90.00
_cell.angle_beta   90.00
_cell.angle_gamma   90.00
#
_symmetry.space_group_name_H-M   'P 1'
#
loop_
_entity.id
_entity.type
_entity.pdbx_description
1 polymer ?
#
loop_
_entity_poly.entity_id
_entity_poly.type
_entity_poly.pdbx_seq_one_letter_code
_entity_poly.pdbx_strand_id
1 'polypeptide(L)'
;MTLPSSFRVLPVALALLAGGCATLPSSGPTGPQVVAASRPDSRLPAQLVELDAAALPEANSASTATETLAGLAAEGVTDRIGPGDVLQVTIFEVGTALFAGPSAATAGQPAAAGTNLPPITVAADGTIQIPYVGRIAAAGETAQALAGSIEARLIGYSQHAQVSVAIRENIANAVFVLGGVKAPGRIPLSLAREHLLDAVALAGGAIFPAQDTSVRITRAGRSAEIGLDALLAGSPDDLQLLPGDRIELLRQQRSFTVFGASDKVSEIPFEARRLSLAQAVARAGGPSDRQADPTAIFVFRWAAADPSGGAPVPVIYRLNLLRPESYFVSQRFAMRDGDVIYIANARSNQASKLVQIINQLFSPFYGVRELTR
;
A
#
# COMPACT_ATOMS: atom_id res chain seq x y z
N MET A 1 -74.64 -37.81 43.51
CA MET A 1 -73.28 -37.94 44.06
C MET A 1 -72.44 -38.71 43.04
N THR A 2 -71.86 -38.08 42.03
CA THR A 2 -70.54 -37.38 42.00
C THR A 2 -69.35 -38.31 42.29
N LEU A 3 -68.63 -38.72 41.24
CA LEU A 3 -67.16 -38.62 41.15
C LEU A 3 -66.70 -38.79 39.67
N PRO A 4 -65.66 -38.07 39.22
CA PRO A 4 -65.43 -37.79 37.81
C PRO A 4 -64.31 -38.63 37.17
N SER A 5 -64.37 -38.66 35.85
CA SER A 5 -63.37 -39.13 34.90
C SER A 5 -62.08 -38.31 34.94
N SER A 6 -60.93 -38.94 35.20
CA SER A 6 -59.63 -38.32 34.93
C SER A 6 -58.51 -39.35 34.87
N PHE A 7 -58.27 -39.97 33.71
CA PHE A 7 -56.99 -40.68 33.47
C PHE A 7 -56.74 -40.90 31.96
N ARG A 8 -56.67 -39.83 31.15
CA ARG A 8 -56.26 -39.94 29.73
C ARG A 8 -55.49 -38.73 29.16
N VAL A 9 -54.71 -38.03 29.98
CA VAL A 9 -53.92 -36.86 29.48
C VAL A 9 -52.41 -37.12 29.41
N LEU A 10 -51.93 -38.31 29.80
CA LEU A 10 -50.48 -38.55 29.91
C LEU A 10 -49.69 -38.76 28.60
N PRO A 11 -50.23 -39.21 27.43
CA PRO A 11 -49.36 -39.44 26.27
C PRO A 11 -49.18 -38.20 25.38
N VAL A 12 -50.01 -37.16 25.53
CA VAL A 12 -49.98 -35.98 24.62
C VAL A 12 -48.89 -34.97 25.03
N ALA A 13 -48.51 -34.92 26.31
CA ALA A 13 -47.44 -34.04 26.78
C ALA A 13 -46.03 -34.48 26.35
N LEU A 14 -45.81 -35.77 26.06
CA LEU A 14 -44.49 -36.28 25.64
C LEU A 14 -44.25 -36.11 24.13
N ALA A 15 -45.31 -36.01 23.33
CA ALA A 15 -45.20 -35.85 21.87
C ALA A 15 -44.89 -34.40 21.43
N LEU A 16 -45.19 -33.40 22.27
CA LEU A 16 -44.87 -31.99 21.99
C LEU A 16 -43.40 -31.62 22.21
N LEU A 17 -42.60 -32.50 22.83
CA LEU A 17 -41.16 -32.30 23.02
C LEU A 17 -40.31 -32.76 21.81
N ALA A 18 -40.88 -33.52 20.88
CA ALA A 18 -40.13 -34.11 19.76
C ALA A 18 -40.14 -33.25 18.47
N GLY A 19 -40.95 -32.19 18.41
CA GLY A 19 -41.13 -31.37 17.20
C GLY A 19 -40.38 -30.04 17.18
N GLY A 20 -39.63 -29.71 18.23
CA GLY A 20 -38.94 -28.43 18.36
C GLY A 20 -37.51 -28.48 17.84
N CYS A 21 -37.29 -28.43 16.52
CA CYS A 21 -36.02 -27.93 16.00
C CYS A 21 -35.92 -26.42 16.29
N ALA A 22 -35.77 -26.08 17.57
CA ALA A 22 -35.44 -24.75 18.01
C ALA A 22 -33.98 -24.49 17.60
N THR A 23 -33.78 -23.94 16.40
CA THR A 23 -32.54 -23.26 16.06
C THR A 23 -32.42 -22.07 17.01
N LEU A 24 -31.82 -22.30 18.17
CA LEU A 24 -31.54 -21.23 19.12
C LEU A 24 -30.74 -20.15 18.39
N PRO A 25 -31.04 -18.86 18.63
CA PRO A 25 -30.29 -17.78 18.02
C PRO A 25 -28.80 -17.89 18.39
N SER A 26 -27.97 -18.17 17.39
CA SER A 26 -26.52 -18.18 17.50
C SER A 26 -25.94 -16.96 16.79
N SER A 27 -24.87 -16.41 17.35
CA SER A 27 -24.19 -15.22 16.80
C SER A 27 -23.39 -15.52 15.52
N GLY A 28 -23.46 -16.75 14.99
CA GLY A 28 -22.79 -17.18 13.77
C GLY A 28 -22.95 -18.69 13.50
N PRO A 29 -22.51 -19.17 12.32
CA PRO A 29 -22.55 -20.59 11.96
C PRO A 29 -21.65 -21.47 12.84
N THR A 30 -22.06 -22.71 13.05
CA THR A 30 -21.22 -23.73 13.71
C THR A 30 -20.23 -24.33 12.72
N GLY A 31 -19.12 -24.92 13.20
CA GLY A 31 -18.12 -25.56 12.33
C GLY A 31 -18.70 -26.52 11.27
N PRO A 32 -19.63 -27.43 11.63
CA PRO A 32 -20.27 -28.33 10.67
C PRO A 32 -21.11 -27.60 9.60
N GLN A 33 -21.72 -26.47 9.94
CA GLN A 33 -22.49 -25.66 9.00
C GLN A 33 -21.57 -24.98 7.97
N VAL A 34 -20.40 -24.49 8.41
CA VAL A 34 -19.38 -23.94 7.52
C VAL A 34 -18.89 -25.02 6.55
N VAL A 35 -18.51 -26.19 7.07
CA VAL A 35 -18.04 -27.33 6.26
C VAL A 35 -19.11 -27.81 5.27
N ALA A 36 -20.39 -27.83 5.67
CA ALA A 36 -21.49 -28.21 4.78
C ALA A 36 -21.70 -27.20 3.65
N ALA A 37 -21.48 -25.90 3.91
CA ALA A 37 -21.62 -24.83 2.94
C ALA A 37 -20.42 -24.72 1.97
N SER A 38 -19.30 -25.39 2.26
CA SER A 38 -18.13 -25.47 1.38
C SER A 38 -18.22 -26.61 0.35
N ARG A 39 -19.38 -27.27 0.22
CA ARG A 39 -19.55 -28.38 -0.75
C ARG A 39 -19.76 -27.84 -2.18
N PRO A 40 -19.34 -28.57 -3.23
CA PRO A 40 -19.38 -28.13 -4.63
C PRO A 40 -20.78 -27.68 -5.13
N ASP A 41 -21.85 -28.23 -4.57
CA ASP A 41 -23.25 -27.90 -4.92
C ASP A 41 -23.77 -26.59 -4.29
N SER A 42 -22.91 -25.84 -3.59
CA SER A 42 -23.28 -24.60 -2.90
C SER A 42 -23.22 -23.39 -3.84
N ARG A 43 -23.98 -22.34 -3.52
CA ARG A 43 -24.05 -21.09 -4.33
C ARG A 43 -22.71 -20.36 -4.50
N LEU A 44 -21.70 -20.72 -3.72
CA LEU A 44 -20.30 -20.30 -3.87
C LEU A 44 -19.43 -21.57 -3.73
N PRO A 45 -18.75 -22.03 -4.79
CA PRO A 45 -17.86 -23.19 -4.72
C PRO A 45 -16.58 -22.80 -3.97
N ALA A 46 -16.65 -22.82 -2.64
CA ALA A 46 -15.49 -22.55 -1.80
C ALA A 46 -14.72 -23.85 -1.53
N GLN A 47 -13.42 -23.86 -1.79
CA GLN A 47 -12.58 -25.02 -1.51
C GLN A 47 -12.25 -25.07 -0.01
N LEU A 48 -12.72 -26.09 0.70
CA LEU A 48 -12.32 -26.34 2.08
C LEU A 48 -10.99 -27.08 2.10
N VAL A 49 -10.00 -26.52 2.79
CA VAL A 49 -8.67 -27.10 2.98
C VAL A 49 -8.42 -27.24 4.48
N GLU A 50 -8.16 -28.47 4.95
CA GLU A 50 -7.67 -28.67 6.32
C GLU A 50 -6.22 -28.16 6.40
N LEU A 51 -5.95 -27.27 7.35
CA LEU A 51 -4.66 -26.61 7.44
C LEU A 51 -3.66 -27.49 8.19
N ASP A 52 -2.88 -28.24 7.41
CA ASP A 52 -1.79 -29.11 7.88
C ASP A 52 -0.45 -28.73 7.24
N ALA A 53 0.61 -29.49 7.57
CA ALA A 53 1.95 -29.22 7.04
C ALA A 53 2.05 -29.39 5.51
N ALA A 54 1.17 -30.17 4.89
CA ALA A 54 1.16 -30.44 3.46
C ALA A 54 0.48 -29.32 2.67
N ALA A 55 -0.56 -28.70 3.24
CA ALA A 55 -1.27 -27.57 2.65
C ALA A 55 -0.51 -26.22 2.78
N LEU A 56 0.46 -26.12 3.70
CA LEU A 56 1.20 -24.88 3.98
C LEU A 56 1.92 -24.25 2.78
N PRO A 57 2.67 -25.01 1.94
CA PRO A 57 3.35 -24.42 0.80
C PRO A 57 2.35 -23.75 -0.13
N GLU A 58 1.30 -24.46 -0.56
CA GLU A 58 0.25 -23.93 -1.44
C GLU A 58 -0.47 -22.72 -0.81
N ALA A 59 -0.80 -22.80 0.48
CA ALA A 59 -1.41 -21.70 1.22
C ALA A 59 -0.53 -20.44 1.30
N ASN A 60 0.79 -20.59 1.23
CA ASN A 60 1.76 -19.50 1.22
C ASN A 60 2.24 -19.11 -0.20
N SER A 61 2.05 -19.97 -1.20
CA SER A 61 2.57 -19.81 -2.57
C SER A 61 1.81 -18.78 -3.41
N ALA A 62 0.59 -18.40 -3.03
CA ALA A 62 -0.18 -17.42 -3.80
C ALA A 62 0.16 -15.97 -3.42
N SER A 63 0.84 -15.28 -4.32
CA SER A 63 0.92 -13.82 -4.44
C SER A 63 1.70 -13.06 -3.36
N THR A 64 3.00 -12.90 -3.61
CA THR A 64 3.50 -11.53 -3.80
C THR A 64 3.86 -11.45 -5.28
N ALA A 65 2.88 -11.15 -6.15
CA ALA A 65 3.24 -10.46 -7.37
C ALA A 65 3.75 -9.10 -6.92
N THR A 66 5.03 -9.04 -6.53
CA THR A 66 5.73 -7.77 -6.41
C THR A 66 5.70 -7.23 -7.82
N GLU A 67 4.76 -6.34 -8.12
CA GLU A 67 4.83 -5.58 -9.35
C GLU A 67 6.21 -4.91 -9.33
N THR A 68 7.07 -5.34 -10.25
CA THR A 68 8.42 -4.82 -10.32
C THR A 68 8.36 -3.49 -11.04
N LEU A 69 9.07 -2.51 -10.49
CA LEU A 69 9.25 -1.22 -11.16
C LEU A 69 10.21 -1.38 -12.35
N ALA A 70 11.01 -2.45 -12.38
CA ALA A 70 11.98 -2.74 -13.45
C ALA A 70 11.40 -2.64 -14.88
N GLY A 71 10.10 -2.93 -15.09
CA GLY A 71 9.44 -2.77 -16.40
C GLY A 71 9.28 -1.33 -16.89
N LEU A 72 9.57 -0.34 -16.05
CA LEU A 72 9.62 1.09 -16.35
C LEU A 72 11.05 1.64 -16.37
N ALA A 73 12.07 0.80 -16.15
CA ALA A 73 13.46 1.21 -16.25
C ALA A 73 13.75 1.75 -17.65
N ALA A 74 14.31 2.95 -17.68
CA ALA A 74 14.70 3.63 -18.90
C ALA A 74 15.94 4.47 -18.61
N GLU A 75 16.90 4.40 -19.52
CA GLU A 75 18.02 5.34 -19.50
C GLU A 75 17.57 6.65 -20.13
N GLY A 76 17.87 7.75 -19.46
CA GLY A 76 17.55 9.08 -19.95
C GLY A 76 18.54 10.10 -19.45
N VAL A 77 18.43 11.29 -20.02
CA VAL A 77 19.39 12.38 -19.86
C VAL A 77 18.73 13.49 -19.04
N THR A 78 19.38 13.92 -17.96
CA THR A 78 18.89 14.96 -17.02
C THR A 78 19.63 16.29 -17.13
N ASP A 79 20.56 16.42 -18.08
CA ASP A 79 21.47 17.58 -18.23
C ASP A 79 21.04 18.57 -19.34
N ARG A 80 19.89 18.33 -19.96
CA ARG A 80 19.41 19.11 -21.11
C ARG A 80 18.58 20.29 -20.64
N ILE A 81 18.87 21.46 -21.18
CA ILE A 81 18.07 22.65 -20.94
C ILE A 81 16.69 22.47 -21.56
N GLY A 82 15.64 22.90 -20.86
CA GLY A 82 14.27 22.88 -21.38
C GLY A 82 13.56 24.23 -21.24
N PRO A 83 12.39 24.38 -21.89
CA PRO A 83 11.58 25.57 -21.77
C PRO A 83 11.21 25.89 -20.32
N GLY A 84 11.33 27.17 -19.93
CA GLY A 84 11.08 27.64 -18.57
C GLY A 84 12.30 27.61 -17.64
N ASP A 85 13.39 26.92 -17.99
CA ASP A 85 14.62 26.98 -17.21
C ASP A 85 15.17 28.42 -17.15
N VAL A 86 15.83 28.76 -16.04
CA VAL A 86 16.48 30.06 -15.87
C VAL A 86 17.98 29.85 -15.92
N LEU A 87 18.64 30.51 -16.88
CA LEU A 87 20.06 30.41 -17.12
C LEU A 87 20.79 31.65 -16.60
N GLN A 88 21.96 31.44 -16.02
CA GLN A 88 22.94 32.46 -15.68
C GLN A 88 24.06 32.36 -16.71
N VAL A 89 24.21 33.40 -17.54
CA VAL A 89 25.27 33.48 -18.54
C VAL A 89 26.32 34.47 -18.07
N THR A 90 27.57 34.04 -18.07
CA THR A 90 28.74 34.87 -17.75
C THR A 90 29.65 34.91 -18.95
N ILE A 91 30.01 36.12 -19.39
CA ILE A 91 30.91 36.35 -20.53
C ILE A 91 32.18 36.98 -20.00
N PHE A 92 33.33 36.35 -20.26
CA PHE A 92 34.64 36.87 -19.95
C PHE A 92 35.30 37.38 -21.23
N GLU A 93 35.90 38.55 -21.17
CA GLU A 93 36.59 39.15 -22.31
C GLU A 93 38.01 39.57 -21.92
N VAL A 94 38.96 39.39 -22.84
CA VAL A 94 40.34 39.91 -22.71
C VAL A 94 40.50 41.07 -23.71
N GLY A 95 40.75 42.29 -23.21
CA GLY A 95 40.96 43.48 -24.05
C GLY A 95 39.97 44.61 -23.75
N THR A 96 39.49 45.31 -24.78
CA THR A 96 38.41 46.31 -24.65
C THR A 96 37.08 45.58 -24.44
N ALA A 97 36.63 45.51 -23.19
CA ALA A 97 35.41 44.79 -22.84
C ALA A 97 34.15 45.46 -23.44
N LEU A 98 33.38 44.70 -24.21
CA LEU A 98 32.07 45.05 -24.78
C LEU A 98 30.97 44.99 -23.72
N PHE A 99 31.13 44.12 -22.71
CA PHE A 99 30.12 43.89 -21.67
C PHE A 99 30.47 44.53 -20.32
N ALA A 100 31.70 45.00 -20.11
CA ALA A 100 32.07 45.64 -18.85
C ALA A 100 31.44 47.03 -18.73
N GLY A 101 30.79 47.30 -17.60
CA GLY A 101 30.21 48.61 -17.31
C GLY A 101 31.26 49.74 -17.31
N PRO A 102 30.84 51.01 -17.43
CA PRO A 102 31.72 52.17 -17.66
C PRO A 102 32.76 52.45 -16.57
N SER A 103 32.75 51.71 -15.45
CA SER A 103 33.64 51.90 -14.31
C SER A 103 34.78 50.88 -14.20
N ALA A 104 34.87 49.91 -15.13
CA ALA A 104 35.85 48.82 -15.06
C ALA A 104 37.11 49.03 -15.92
N ALA A 105 37.16 50.09 -16.75
CA ALA A 105 38.28 50.37 -17.63
C ALA A 105 39.21 51.44 -17.03
N THR A 106 40.14 51.05 -16.16
CA THR A 106 41.36 51.83 -15.94
C THR A 106 42.27 51.66 -17.15
N ALA A 107 42.57 52.75 -17.85
CA ALA A 107 43.42 52.75 -19.04
C ALA A 107 44.80 52.15 -18.72
N GLY A 108 45.14 51.04 -19.38
CA GLY A 108 46.51 50.49 -19.39
C GLY A 108 46.73 49.12 -18.73
N GLN A 109 45.70 48.45 -18.22
CA GLN A 109 45.82 47.07 -17.72
C GLN A 109 44.86 46.13 -18.46
N PRO A 110 45.32 44.98 -18.99
CA PRO A 110 44.44 43.96 -19.54
C PRO A 110 43.61 43.36 -18.41
N ALA A 111 42.43 43.92 -18.17
CA ALA A 111 41.48 43.36 -17.24
C ALA A 111 40.71 42.24 -17.96
N ALA A 112 40.90 41.00 -17.52
CA ALA A 112 39.93 39.94 -17.79
C ALA A 112 38.68 40.27 -16.97
N ALA A 113 37.70 40.91 -17.59
CA ALA A 113 36.45 41.31 -16.92
C ALA A 113 35.37 40.27 -17.24
N GLY A 114 34.91 39.57 -16.20
CA GLY A 114 33.72 38.71 -16.29
C GLY A 114 32.45 39.52 -16.08
N THR A 115 31.57 39.54 -17.08
CA THR A 115 30.25 40.18 -16.97
C THR A 115 29.17 39.12 -16.80
N ASN A 116 28.44 39.21 -15.69
CA ASN A 116 27.25 38.41 -15.46
C ASN A 116 26.05 39.08 -16.12
N LEU A 117 25.42 38.40 -17.09
CA LEU A 117 24.14 38.84 -17.63
C LEU A 117 23.04 38.65 -16.58
N PRO A 118 21.97 39.46 -16.63
CA PRO A 118 20.75 39.18 -15.88
C PRO A 118 20.25 37.75 -16.16
N PRO A 119 19.57 37.09 -15.21
CA PRO A 119 19.01 35.76 -15.43
C PRO A 119 18.10 35.72 -16.66
N ILE A 120 18.32 34.74 -17.53
CA ILE A 120 17.62 34.61 -18.82
C ILE A 120 16.75 33.36 -18.78
N THR A 121 15.44 33.53 -18.96
CA THR A 121 14.50 32.41 -19.04
C THR A 121 14.45 31.84 -20.46
N VAL A 122 14.46 30.51 -20.57
CA VAL A 122 14.26 29.81 -21.84
C VAL A 122 12.81 29.96 -22.28
N ALA A 123 12.59 30.52 -23.46
CA ALA A 123 11.27 30.75 -24.00
C ALA A 123 10.55 29.43 -24.36
N ALA A 124 9.24 29.50 -24.57
CA ALA A 124 8.41 28.33 -24.91
C ALA A 124 8.82 27.64 -26.22
N ASP A 125 9.41 28.39 -27.16
CA ASP A 125 9.97 27.86 -28.41
C ASP A 125 11.39 27.28 -28.24
N GLY A 126 11.90 27.23 -27.01
CA GLY A 126 13.20 26.66 -26.67
C GLY A 126 14.39 27.59 -26.94
N THR A 127 14.15 28.88 -27.17
CA THR A 127 15.22 29.84 -27.47
C THR A 127 15.52 30.78 -26.30
N ILE A 128 16.72 31.37 -26.31
CA ILE A 128 17.13 32.47 -25.42
C ILE A 128 17.56 33.68 -26.24
N GLN A 129 17.43 34.87 -25.67
CA GLN A 129 17.89 36.12 -26.27
C GLN A 129 19.19 36.56 -25.61
N ILE A 130 20.28 36.61 -26.37
CA ILE A 130 21.55 37.16 -25.92
C ILE A 130 21.78 38.51 -26.62
N PRO A 131 22.20 39.58 -25.92
CA PRO A 131 22.54 40.85 -26.53
C PRO A 131 23.58 40.70 -27.66
N TYR A 132 23.45 41.51 -28.72
CA TYR A 132 24.28 41.53 -29.94
C TYR A 132 24.17 40.31 -30.86
N VAL A 133 23.96 39.10 -30.33
CA VAL A 133 23.89 37.86 -31.13
C VAL A 133 22.47 37.35 -31.38
N GLY A 134 21.47 37.91 -30.70
CA GLY A 134 20.05 37.65 -30.95
C GLY A 134 19.54 36.34 -30.34
N ARG A 135 18.61 35.68 -31.05
CA ARG A 135 17.97 34.43 -30.62
C ARG A 135 18.89 33.23 -30.87
N ILE A 136 19.06 32.40 -29.85
CA ILE A 136 19.84 31.16 -29.90
C ILE A 136 18.98 30.01 -29.38
N ALA A 137 19.01 28.86 -30.05
CA ALA A 137 18.34 27.65 -29.57
C ALA A 137 19.09 27.13 -28.33
N ALA A 138 18.35 26.84 -27.26
CA ALA A 138 18.89 26.35 -25.99
C ALA A 138 18.24 25.02 -25.58
N ALA A 139 16.96 24.82 -25.89
CA ALA A 139 16.26 23.61 -25.49
C ALA A 139 16.86 22.35 -26.14
N GLY A 140 17.08 21.32 -25.33
CA GLY A 140 17.67 20.07 -25.75
C GLY A 140 19.21 20.06 -25.77
N GLU A 141 19.86 21.21 -25.62
CA GLU A 141 21.31 21.32 -25.48
C GLU A 141 21.75 21.20 -24.01
N THR A 142 22.99 20.78 -23.79
CA THR A 142 23.62 20.89 -22.46
C THR A 142 24.12 22.32 -22.24
N ALA A 143 24.31 22.73 -20.99
CA ALA A 143 24.85 24.06 -20.68
C ALA A 143 26.22 24.32 -21.36
N GLN A 144 27.06 23.29 -21.47
CA GLN A 144 28.35 23.37 -22.15
C GLN A 144 28.20 23.55 -23.67
N ALA A 145 27.28 22.81 -24.30
CA ALA A 145 27.02 22.95 -25.73
C ALA A 145 26.49 24.35 -26.06
N LEU A 146 25.55 24.85 -25.25
CA LEU A 146 25.01 26.20 -25.39
C LEU A 146 26.07 27.27 -25.20
N ALA A 147 27.00 27.11 -24.26
CA ALA A 147 28.12 28.02 -24.07
C ALA A 147 28.97 28.14 -25.34
N GLY A 148 29.32 27.01 -25.96
CA GLY A 148 30.05 26.98 -27.23
C GLY A 148 29.26 27.60 -28.39
N SER A 149 27.95 27.38 -28.45
CA SER A 149 27.05 28.01 -29.43
C SER A 149 27.01 29.54 -29.29
N ILE A 150 27.02 30.07 -28.06
CA ILE A 150 27.06 31.51 -27.79
C ILE A 150 28.44 32.07 -28.16
N GLU A 151 29.52 31.40 -27.75
CA GLU A 151 30.90 31.81 -28.06
C GLU A 151 31.13 31.93 -29.57
N ALA A 152 30.71 30.92 -30.34
CA ALA A 152 30.81 30.93 -31.80
C ALA A 152 30.07 32.11 -32.46
N ARG A 153 28.94 32.55 -31.88
CA ARG A 153 28.16 33.69 -32.39
C ARG A 153 28.71 35.04 -31.96
N LEU A 154 29.53 35.09 -30.92
CA LEU A 154 30.21 36.31 -30.47
C LEU A 154 31.47 36.61 -31.30
N ILE A 155 31.91 35.68 -32.15
CA ILE A 155 33.01 35.89 -33.10
C ILE A 155 32.65 37.06 -34.03
N GLY A 156 33.51 38.09 -34.06
CA GLY A 156 33.31 39.31 -34.84
C GLY A 156 32.73 40.48 -34.03
N TYR A 157 32.16 40.22 -32.85
CA TYR A 157 31.77 41.27 -31.88
C TYR A 157 32.82 41.43 -30.78
N SER A 158 33.46 40.34 -30.37
CA SER A 158 34.54 40.32 -29.38
C SER A 158 35.74 39.53 -29.92
N GLN A 159 36.96 39.96 -29.58
CA GLN A 159 38.18 39.30 -30.08
C GLN A 159 38.42 37.95 -29.40
N HIS A 160 38.14 37.86 -28.09
CA HIS A 160 38.33 36.66 -27.27
C HIS A 160 37.27 36.62 -26.16
N ALA A 161 36.04 36.25 -26.53
CA ALA A 161 34.98 36.00 -25.56
C ALA A 161 35.03 34.54 -25.08
N GLN A 162 35.01 34.32 -23.78
CA GLN A 162 34.81 33.01 -23.17
C GLN A 162 33.46 33.01 -22.45
N VAL A 163 32.60 32.04 -22.76
CA VAL A 163 31.24 31.99 -22.21
C VAL A 163 31.11 30.84 -21.22
N SER A 164 30.49 31.11 -20.09
CA SER A 164 30.05 30.11 -19.13
C SER A 164 28.54 30.20 -18.94
N VAL A 165 27.86 29.05 -18.97
CA VAL A 165 26.42 28.95 -18.77
C VAL A 165 26.18 28.05 -17.57
N ALA A 166 25.41 28.53 -16.60
CA ALA A 166 24.94 27.76 -15.46
C ALA A 166 23.41 27.77 -15.41
N ILE A 167 22.79 26.64 -15.05
CA ILE A 167 21.35 26.57 -14.82
C ILE A 167 21.09 27.05 -13.39
N ARG A 168 20.40 28.18 -13.27
CA ARG A 168 20.04 28.79 -11.98
C ARG A 168 18.77 28.17 -11.41
N GLU A 169 17.78 27.92 -12.26
CA GLU A 169 16.54 27.24 -11.89
C GLU A 169 16.23 26.16 -12.93
N ASN A 170 16.22 24.90 -12.48
CA ASN A 170 15.89 23.74 -13.32
C ASN A 170 14.40 23.42 -13.16
N ILE A 171 13.61 23.87 -14.13
CA ILE A 171 12.15 23.70 -14.14
C ILE A 171 11.77 22.52 -15.02
N ALA A 172 12.46 22.35 -16.14
CA ALA A 172 12.16 21.31 -17.12
C ALA A 172 12.62 19.92 -16.65
N ASN A 173 13.78 19.81 -15.99
CA ASN A 173 14.27 18.53 -15.47
C ASN A 173 13.91 18.40 -14.00
N ALA A 174 12.66 18.08 -13.74
CA ALA A 174 12.18 17.86 -12.39
C ALA A 174 11.21 16.67 -12.33
N VAL A 175 11.13 16.08 -11.15
CA VAL A 175 10.09 15.10 -10.79
C VAL A 175 9.11 15.70 -9.80
N PHE A 176 7.96 15.05 -9.66
CA PHE A 176 6.94 15.45 -8.71
C PHE A 176 6.75 14.35 -7.68
N VAL A 177 6.92 14.69 -6.40
CA VAL A 177 6.69 13.78 -5.28
C VAL A 177 5.46 14.24 -4.51
N LEU A 178 4.52 13.33 -4.28
CA LEU A 178 3.27 13.60 -3.59
C LEU A 178 2.79 12.40 -2.75
N GLY A 179 1.72 12.61 -1.97
CA GLY A 179 1.18 11.59 -1.07
C GLY A 179 1.84 11.60 0.30
N GLY A 180 2.10 10.42 0.85
CA GLY A 180 2.60 10.17 2.21
C GLY A 180 4.08 10.54 2.45
N VAL A 181 4.51 11.74 2.05
CA VAL A 181 5.85 12.31 2.30
C VAL A 181 5.77 13.58 3.14
N LYS A 182 6.85 13.91 3.88
CA LYS A 182 6.85 15.10 4.74
C LYS A 182 6.83 16.42 3.97
N ALA A 183 7.50 16.48 2.82
CA ALA A 183 7.61 17.66 1.97
C ALA A 183 7.23 17.30 0.52
N PRO A 184 5.92 17.25 0.20
CA PRO A 184 5.48 17.04 -1.17
C PRO A 184 5.82 18.25 -2.04
N GLY A 185 6.14 18.02 -3.30
CA GLY A 185 6.47 19.09 -4.23
C GLY A 185 7.26 18.64 -5.45
N ARG A 186 7.73 19.65 -6.19
CA ARG A 186 8.63 19.46 -7.34
C ARG A 186 10.07 19.36 -6.85
N ILE A 187 10.78 18.33 -7.27
CA ILE A 187 12.20 18.13 -6.98
C ILE A 187 12.97 18.26 -8.29
N PRO A 188 13.83 19.29 -8.45
CA PRO A 188 14.69 19.41 -9.62
C PRO A 188 15.72 18.28 -9.63
N LEU A 189 15.92 17.66 -10.78
CA LEU A 189 16.94 16.64 -11.01
C LEU A 189 18.29 17.33 -11.26
N SER A 190 19.36 16.73 -10.77
CA SER A 190 20.72 17.21 -10.97
C SER A 190 21.50 16.29 -11.89
N LEU A 191 22.79 16.60 -12.06
CA LEU A 191 23.74 15.76 -12.78
C LEU A 191 24.11 14.48 -11.99
N ALA A 192 23.70 14.40 -10.72
CA ALA A 192 23.93 13.23 -9.87
C ALA A 192 23.07 12.01 -10.24
N ARG A 193 22.06 12.19 -11.10
CA ARG A 193 21.13 11.13 -11.56
C ARG A 193 20.40 10.47 -10.40
N GLU A 194 19.56 11.24 -9.73
CA GLU A 194 18.78 10.78 -8.58
C GLU A 194 17.93 9.56 -8.90
N HIS A 195 17.88 8.63 -7.94
CA HIS A 195 17.01 7.46 -7.97
C HIS A 195 15.72 7.68 -7.18
N LEU A 196 14.80 6.72 -7.28
CA LEU A 196 13.50 6.78 -6.61
C LEU A 196 13.65 6.99 -5.09
N LEU A 197 14.53 6.22 -4.45
CA LEU A 197 14.78 6.38 -3.00
C LEU A 197 15.41 7.74 -2.65
N ASP A 198 16.23 8.32 -3.53
CA ASP A 198 16.81 9.65 -3.32
C ASP A 198 15.71 10.72 -3.31
N ALA A 199 14.76 10.67 -4.25
CA ALA A 199 13.64 11.60 -4.26
C ALA A 199 12.74 11.45 -3.02
N VAL A 200 12.51 10.23 -2.54
CA VAL A 200 11.77 10.00 -1.28
C VAL A 200 12.52 10.62 -0.10
N ALA A 201 13.86 10.46 -0.05
CA ALA A 201 14.69 11.05 0.98
C ALA A 201 14.70 12.59 0.93
N LEU A 202 14.82 13.17 -0.26
CA LEU A 202 14.76 14.62 -0.51
C LEU A 202 13.38 15.21 -0.16
N ALA A 203 12.30 14.45 -0.32
CA ALA A 203 10.96 14.80 0.14
C ALA A 203 10.77 14.65 1.67
N GLY A 204 11.84 14.37 2.43
CA GLY A 204 11.82 14.24 3.89
C GLY A 204 11.44 12.85 4.42
N GLY A 205 11.36 11.84 3.53
CA GLY A 205 11.00 10.47 3.84
C GLY A 205 9.49 10.22 3.94
N ALA A 206 9.12 8.95 4.06
CA ALA A 206 7.73 8.53 4.24
C ALA A 206 7.16 8.95 5.60
N ILE A 207 5.88 9.32 5.63
CA ILE A 207 5.13 9.63 6.86
C ILE A 207 4.71 8.35 7.58
N PHE A 208 4.26 7.36 6.82
CA PHE A 208 3.79 6.09 7.35
C PHE A 208 4.95 5.08 7.42
N PRO A 209 4.81 4.01 8.23
CA PRO A 209 5.79 2.93 8.25
C PRO A 209 5.97 2.33 6.85
N ALA A 210 7.20 1.90 6.52
CA ALA A 210 7.50 1.36 5.19
C ALA A 210 6.65 0.13 4.84
N GLN A 211 6.27 -0.67 5.85
CA GLN A 211 5.40 -1.85 5.65
C GLN A 211 3.94 -1.52 5.29
N ASP A 212 3.52 -0.27 5.52
CA ASP A 212 2.17 0.25 5.24
C ASP A 212 2.21 1.31 4.13
N THR A 213 3.32 1.41 3.41
CA THR A 213 3.53 2.40 2.36
C THR A 213 3.90 1.71 1.07
N SER A 214 3.24 2.08 0.00
CA SER A 214 3.62 1.73 -1.37
C SER A 214 4.10 2.96 -2.11
N VAL A 215 5.02 2.77 -3.03
CA VAL A 215 5.53 3.79 -3.94
C VAL A 215 5.00 3.49 -5.32
N ARG A 216 4.19 4.40 -5.84
CA ARG A 216 3.71 4.39 -7.21
C ARG A 216 4.51 5.37 -8.03
N ILE A 217 5.12 4.90 -9.11
CA ILE A 217 5.76 5.75 -10.11
C ILE A 217 4.91 5.76 -11.38
N THR A 218 4.70 6.95 -11.93
CA THR A 218 4.03 7.14 -13.23
C THR A 218 4.97 7.84 -14.19
N ARG A 219 5.30 7.17 -15.29
CA ARG A 219 6.21 7.61 -16.34
C ARG A 219 5.53 7.47 -17.69
N ALA A 220 5.42 8.58 -18.44
CA ALA A 220 4.81 8.60 -19.78
C ALA A 220 3.43 7.89 -19.86
N GLY A 221 2.60 8.04 -18.82
CA GLY A 221 1.26 7.43 -18.75
C GLY A 221 1.22 5.96 -18.33
N ARG A 222 2.37 5.32 -18.10
CA ARG A 222 2.46 3.98 -17.50
C ARG A 222 2.74 4.12 -16.01
N SER A 223 2.03 3.35 -15.19
CA SER A 223 2.22 3.33 -13.74
C SER A 223 2.61 1.94 -13.27
N ALA A 224 3.48 1.88 -12.26
CA ALA A 224 3.79 0.67 -11.52
C ALA A 224 3.93 1.00 -10.04
N GLU A 225 3.65 0.03 -9.18
CA GLU A 225 3.57 0.23 -7.73
C GLU A 225 4.30 -0.88 -7.00
N ILE A 226 5.08 -0.52 -5.98
CA ILE A 226 5.80 -1.49 -5.15
C ILE A 226 5.72 -1.08 -3.68
N GLY A 227 5.71 -2.05 -2.76
CA GLY A 227 5.87 -1.78 -1.33
C GLY A 227 7.20 -1.09 -1.04
N LEU A 228 7.18 -0.02 -0.23
CA LEU A 228 8.38 0.72 0.13
C LEU A 228 9.37 -0.16 0.92
N ASP A 229 8.88 -1.14 1.67
CA ASP A 229 9.68 -2.14 2.39
C ASP A 229 10.33 -3.20 1.50
N ALA A 230 9.90 -3.32 0.23
CA ALA A 230 10.51 -4.18 -0.77
C ALA A 230 11.55 -3.44 -1.63
N LEU A 231 11.49 -2.11 -1.67
CA LEU A 231 12.39 -1.28 -2.46
C LEU A 231 13.76 -1.16 -1.77
N LEU A 232 14.80 -1.68 -2.43
CA LEU A 232 16.17 -1.67 -1.92
C LEU A 232 17.05 -0.76 -2.78
N ALA A 233 17.94 0.00 -2.14
CA ALA A 233 18.89 0.86 -2.85
C ALA A 233 19.75 0.04 -3.82
N GLY A 234 19.84 0.50 -5.06
CA GLY A 234 20.58 -0.18 -6.14
C GLY A 234 19.93 -1.46 -6.67
N SER A 235 18.72 -1.81 -6.23
CA SER A 235 17.92 -2.85 -6.87
C SER A 235 17.41 -2.37 -8.24
N PRO A 236 17.06 -3.28 -9.16
CA PRO A 236 16.46 -2.90 -10.45
C PRO A 236 15.12 -2.17 -10.31
N ASP A 237 14.49 -2.22 -9.12
CA ASP A 237 13.26 -1.48 -8.83
C ASP A 237 13.53 -0.04 -8.34
N ASP A 238 14.76 0.26 -7.89
CA ASP A 238 15.19 1.62 -7.53
C ASP A 238 15.57 2.37 -8.81
N LEU A 239 14.54 2.78 -9.56
CA LEU A 239 14.69 3.36 -10.88
C LEU A 239 15.41 4.71 -10.82
N GLN A 240 16.30 4.94 -11.79
CA GLN A 240 16.79 6.28 -12.08
C GLN A 240 15.61 7.16 -12.52
N LEU A 241 15.52 8.35 -11.95
CA LEU A 241 14.45 9.30 -12.22
C LEU A 241 14.71 10.10 -13.49
N LEU A 242 13.62 10.37 -14.19
CA LEU A 242 13.62 11.12 -15.45
C LEU A 242 12.69 12.34 -15.34
N PRO A 243 12.95 13.39 -16.14
CA PRO A 243 12.08 14.55 -16.19
C PRO A 243 10.62 14.17 -16.44
N GLY A 244 9.72 14.69 -15.59
CA GLY A 244 8.27 14.47 -15.71
C GLY A 244 7.74 13.23 -14.99
N ASP A 245 8.59 12.43 -14.34
CA ASP A 245 8.11 11.35 -13.48
C ASP A 245 7.27 11.89 -12.32
N ARG A 246 6.23 11.13 -11.98
CA ARG A 246 5.37 11.39 -10.83
C ARG A 246 5.50 10.24 -9.85
N ILE A 247 5.91 10.56 -8.63
CA ILE A 247 6.15 9.62 -7.54
C ILE A 247 5.10 9.90 -6.49
N GLU A 248 4.37 8.86 -6.11
CA GLU A 248 3.29 8.97 -5.14
C GLU A 248 3.47 7.90 -4.06
N LEU A 249 3.52 8.34 -2.80
CA LEU A 249 3.53 7.42 -1.67
C LEU A 249 2.11 7.23 -1.17
N LEU A 250 1.60 6.01 -1.29
CA LEU A 250 0.25 5.65 -0.90
C LEU A 250 0.28 4.85 0.40
N ARG A 251 -0.63 5.17 1.33
CA ARG A 251 -0.81 4.36 2.53
C ARG A 251 -1.60 3.10 2.17
N GLN A 252 -0.97 1.95 2.31
CA GLN A 252 -1.55 0.62 2.19
C GLN A 252 -1.49 -0.07 3.54
N GLN A 253 -2.39 0.32 4.45
CA GLN A 253 -2.48 -0.36 5.74
C GLN A 253 -3.20 -1.68 5.56
N ARG A 254 -2.46 -2.79 5.74
CA ARG A 254 -3.03 -4.13 5.66
C ARG A 254 -3.81 -4.46 6.93
N SER A 255 -4.93 -5.15 6.81
CA SER A 255 -5.74 -5.56 7.96
C SER A 255 -6.32 -6.97 7.76
N PHE A 256 -6.70 -7.58 8.88
CA PHE A 256 -7.50 -8.80 8.89
C PHE A 256 -8.70 -8.59 9.81
N THR A 257 -9.79 -9.30 9.54
CA THR A 257 -11.00 -9.20 10.36
C THR A 257 -11.24 -10.47 11.15
N VAL A 258 -11.66 -10.33 12.41
CA VAL A 258 -12.00 -11.47 13.26
C VAL A 258 -13.47 -11.46 13.62
N PHE A 259 -14.14 -12.58 13.37
CA PHE A 259 -15.55 -12.81 13.69
C PHE A 259 -15.76 -14.09 14.52
N GLY A 260 -16.96 -14.20 15.09
CA GLY A 260 -17.41 -15.41 15.77
C GLY A 260 -17.15 -15.38 17.27
N ALA A 261 -16.84 -16.54 17.84
CA ALA A 261 -16.66 -16.74 19.28
C ALA A 261 -15.26 -16.32 19.78
N SER A 262 -14.84 -15.11 19.45
CA SER A 262 -13.67 -14.45 20.05
C SER A 262 -14.10 -13.51 21.19
N ASP A 263 -13.14 -13.01 21.96
CA ASP A 263 -13.41 -12.00 23.00
C ASP A 263 -13.90 -10.67 22.41
N LYS A 264 -13.44 -10.32 21.21
CA LYS A 264 -13.89 -9.14 20.47
C LYS A 264 -13.91 -9.41 18.97
N VAL A 265 -14.97 -8.94 18.31
CA VAL A 265 -15.07 -8.87 16.85
C VAL A 265 -14.53 -7.51 16.42
N SER A 266 -13.47 -7.51 15.62
CA SER A 266 -12.83 -6.28 15.14
C SER A 266 -11.94 -6.53 13.93
N GLU A 267 -11.75 -5.47 13.16
CA GLU A 267 -10.68 -5.36 12.17
C GLU A 267 -9.38 -4.95 12.88
N ILE A 268 -8.30 -5.69 12.61
CA ILE A 268 -7.00 -5.51 13.25
C ILE A 268 -5.95 -5.24 12.17
N PRO A 269 -5.23 -4.10 12.22
CA PRO A 269 -4.19 -3.81 11.26
C PRO A 269 -2.94 -4.67 11.49
N PHE A 270 -2.19 -4.88 10.43
CA PHE A 270 -0.89 -5.54 10.48
C PHE A 270 0.12 -4.55 11.08
N GLU A 271 0.88 -4.99 12.07
CA GLU A 271 1.98 -4.17 12.61
C GLU A 271 3.33 -4.48 11.96
N ALA A 272 3.43 -5.64 11.30
CA ALA A 272 4.64 -6.13 10.69
C ALA A 272 4.39 -6.56 9.25
N ARG A 273 5.46 -6.56 8.44
CA ARG A 273 5.43 -7.00 7.04
C ARG A 273 4.80 -8.38 6.85
N ARG A 274 5.05 -9.28 7.81
CA ARG A 274 4.52 -10.64 7.84
C ARG A 274 3.82 -10.85 9.18
N LEU A 275 2.59 -11.32 9.13
CA LEU A 275 1.80 -11.71 10.28
C LEU A 275 1.44 -13.19 10.12
N SER A 276 1.67 -14.01 11.15
CA SER A 276 1.25 -15.41 11.11
C SER A 276 -0.17 -15.59 11.66
N LEU A 277 -0.84 -16.69 11.30
CA LEU A 277 -2.17 -17.01 11.85
C LEU A 277 -2.14 -17.13 13.38
N ALA A 278 -1.08 -17.73 13.93
CA ALA A 278 -0.90 -17.82 15.38
C ALA A 278 -0.86 -16.42 16.03
N GLN A 279 -0.11 -15.49 15.45
CA GLN A 279 -0.03 -14.11 15.93
C GLN A 279 -1.37 -13.37 15.76
N ALA A 280 -2.07 -13.58 14.65
CA ALA A 280 -3.35 -12.96 14.38
C ALA A 280 -4.43 -13.42 15.38
N VAL A 281 -4.52 -14.73 15.64
CA VAL A 281 -5.43 -15.31 16.64
C VAL A 281 -5.07 -14.81 18.04
N ALA A 282 -3.78 -14.76 18.40
CA ALA A 282 -3.35 -14.23 19.70
C ALA A 282 -3.71 -12.75 19.88
N ARG A 283 -3.53 -11.92 18.85
CA ARG A 283 -3.90 -10.49 18.85
C ARG A 283 -5.41 -10.27 19.01
N ALA A 284 -6.20 -11.20 18.49
CA ALA A 284 -7.64 -11.16 18.64
C ALA A 284 -8.16 -11.60 20.02
N GLY A 285 -7.26 -11.98 20.94
CA GLY A 285 -7.60 -12.55 22.25
C GLY A 285 -7.78 -14.07 22.24
N GLY A 286 -7.62 -14.71 21.08
CA GLY A 286 -7.80 -16.15 20.92
C GLY A 286 -9.28 -16.60 20.93
N PRO A 287 -9.51 -17.91 20.85
CA PRO A 287 -10.85 -18.49 20.99
C PRO A 287 -11.35 -18.30 22.43
N SER A 288 -12.59 -17.84 22.58
CA SER A 288 -13.18 -17.68 23.91
C SER A 288 -13.45 -19.05 24.55
N ASP A 289 -12.86 -19.32 25.72
CA ASP A 289 -13.03 -20.58 26.46
C ASP A 289 -14.51 -20.94 26.73
N ARG A 290 -15.37 -19.92 26.88
CA ARG A 290 -16.79 -20.10 27.18
C ARG A 290 -17.68 -20.36 25.96
N GLN A 291 -17.24 -20.01 24.75
CA GLN A 291 -18.13 -19.94 23.59
C GLN A 291 -17.54 -20.57 22.32
N ALA A 292 -16.22 -20.69 22.23
CA ALA A 292 -15.54 -21.12 21.02
C ALA A 292 -15.44 -22.64 20.91
N ASP A 293 -15.52 -23.13 19.67
CA ASP A 293 -15.07 -24.47 19.31
C ASP A 293 -13.60 -24.40 18.83
N PRO A 294 -12.62 -24.84 19.65
CA PRO A 294 -11.21 -24.79 19.26
C PRO A 294 -10.87 -25.70 18.07
N THR A 295 -11.77 -26.61 17.66
CA THR A 295 -11.57 -27.50 16.49
C THR A 295 -11.97 -26.89 15.16
N ALA A 296 -12.58 -25.69 15.20
CA ALA A 296 -13.27 -25.08 14.08
C ALA A 296 -12.92 -23.59 13.98
N ILE A 297 -11.64 -23.31 13.80
CA ILE A 297 -11.14 -21.98 13.41
C ILE A 297 -10.98 -21.97 11.91
N PHE A 298 -11.55 -20.98 11.25
CA PHE A 298 -11.52 -20.86 9.80
C PHE A 298 -10.80 -19.58 9.38
N VAL A 299 -10.04 -19.66 8.30
CA VAL A 299 -9.53 -18.50 7.56
C VAL A 299 -10.20 -18.49 6.20
N PHE A 300 -11.02 -17.48 5.95
CA PHE A 300 -11.59 -17.23 4.64
C PHE A 300 -10.64 -16.33 3.86
N ARG A 301 -10.27 -16.79 2.67
CA ARG A 301 -9.35 -16.11 1.77
C ARG A 301 -9.83 -16.21 0.35
N TRP A 302 -9.67 -15.12 -0.42
CA TRP A 302 -9.78 -15.19 -1.87
C TRP A 302 -8.43 -15.66 -2.44
N ALA A 303 -8.41 -16.84 -3.07
CA ALA A 303 -7.22 -17.25 -3.82
C ALA A 303 -7.05 -16.32 -5.02
N ALA A 304 -5.80 -15.95 -5.31
CA ALA A 304 -5.50 -15.14 -6.48
C ALA A 304 -6.02 -15.83 -7.73
N ALA A 305 -6.54 -15.04 -8.67
CA ALA A 305 -6.91 -15.52 -10.00
C ALA A 305 -5.75 -16.33 -10.60
N ASP A 306 -6.06 -17.50 -11.17
CA ASP A 306 -5.07 -18.29 -11.90
C ASP A 306 -4.49 -17.41 -13.03
N PRO A 307 -3.15 -17.38 -13.25
CA PRO A 307 -2.53 -16.64 -14.35
C PRO A 307 -3.10 -16.98 -15.75
N SER A 308 -3.85 -18.08 -15.87
CA SER A 308 -4.63 -18.43 -17.07
C SER A 308 -5.99 -17.71 -17.21
N GLY A 309 -6.31 -16.74 -16.33
CA GLY A 309 -7.50 -15.88 -16.43
C GLY A 309 -8.74 -16.41 -15.68
N GLY A 310 -8.56 -17.33 -14.73
CA GLY A 310 -9.64 -17.84 -13.89
C GLY A 310 -10.14 -16.81 -12.86
N ALA A 311 -11.44 -16.79 -12.57
CA ALA A 311 -11.99 -15.94 -11.50
C ALA A 311 -11.39 -16.31 -10.13
N PRO A 312 -11.23 -15.36 -9.20
CA PRO A 312 -10.75 -15.65 -7.84
C PRO A 312 -11.62 -16.70 -7.16
N VAL A 313 -11.02 -17.81 -6.72
CA VAL A 313 -11.74 -18.90 -6.06
C VAL A 313 -11.66 -18.68 -4.54
N PRO A 314 -12.79 -18.65 -3.81
CA PRO A 314 -12.75 -18.56 -2.36
C PRO A 314 -12.22 -19.87 -1.76
N VAL A 315 -11.23 -19.77 -0.88
CA VAL A 315 -10.63 -20.89 -0.15
C VAL A 315 -10.86 -20.70 1.34
N ILE A 316 -11.27 -21.77 2.00
CA ILE A 316 -11.54 -21.81 3.43
C ILE A 316 -10.53 -22.74 4.06
N TYR A 317 -9.60 -22.20 4.83
CA TYR A 317 -8.66 -23.00 5.61
C TYR A 317 -9.25 -23.31 6.98
N ARG A 318 -9.26 -24.57 7.38
CA ARG A 318 -9.72 -24.98 8.71
C ARG A 318 -8.53 -25.37 9.58
N LEU A 319 -8.46 -24.82 10.79
CA LEU A 319 -7.45 -25.12 11.79
C LEU A 319 -8.10 -25.72 13.04
N ASN A 320 -7.48 -26.77 13.59
CA ASN A 320 -7.91 -27.44 14.81
C ASN A 320 -6.87 -27.25 15.92
N LEU A 321 -7.14 -26.39 16.91
CA LEU A 321 -6.22 -26.09 18.01
C LEU A 321 -6.17 -27.15 19.12
N LEU A 322 -6.99 -28.21 19.07
CA LEU A 322 -6.82 -29.35 19.99
C LEU A 322 -5.60 -30.21 19.64
N ARG A 323 -5.09 -30.06 18.41
CA ARG A 323 -3.94 -30.77 17.90
C ARG A 323 -2.66 -29.95 18.13
N PRO A 324 -1.66 -30.44 18.89
CA PRO A 324 -0.41 -29.72 19.11
C PRO A 324 0.32 -29.31 17.82
N GLU A 325 0.25 -30.16 16.78
CA GLU A 325 0.85 -29.92 15.47
C GLU A 325 0.30 -28.66 14.76
N SER A 326 -0.97 -28.33 15.01
CA SER A 326 -1.64 -27.17 14.41
C SER A 326 -1.08 -25.83 14.90
N TYR A 327 -0.43 -25.80 16.07
CA TYR A 327 0.27 -24.59 16.53
C TYR A 327 1.51 -24.29 15.70
N PHE A 328 2.29 -25.31 15.31
CA PHE A 328 3.44 -25.13 14.43
C PHE A 328 3.02 -24.70 13.02
N VAL A 329 1.91 -25.26 12.54
CA VAL A 329 1.33 -24.90 11.24
C VAL A 329 0.86 -23.44 11.24
N SER A 330 0.13 -23.01 12.26
CA SER A 330 -0.37 -21.63 12.36
C SER A 330 0.74 -20.57 12.53
N GLN A 331 1.91 -20.93 13.04
CA GLN A 331 3.08 -20.03 13.07
C GLN A 331 3.69 -19.79 11.69
N ARG A 332 3.55 -20.75 10.77
CA ARG A 332 4.11 -20.69 9.42
C ARG A 332 3.11 -20.24 8.35
N PHE A 333 1.82 -20.29 8.64
CA PHE A 333 0.79 -19.76 7.78
C PHE A 333 0.87 -18.23 7.76
N ALA A 334 1.15 -17.65 6.60
CA ALA A 334 1.21 -16.20 6.42
C ALA A 334 -0.20 -15.64 6.18
N MET A 335 -0.61 -14.69 7.02
CA MET A 335 -1.82 -13.90 6.83
C MET A 335 -1.65 -12.92 5.67
N ARG A 336 -2.74 -12.65 4.97
CA ARG A 336 -2.84 -11.70 3.85
C ARG A 336 -3.82 -10.59 4.19
N ASP A 337 -3.69 -9.50 3.45
CA ASP A 337 -4.63 -8.40 3.54
C ASP A 337 -6.06 -8.86 3.20
N GLY A 338 -7.02 -8.43 4.01
CA GLY A 338 -8.43 -8.80 3.85
C GLY A 338 -8.78 -10.24 4.28
N ASP A 339 -7.84 -11.01 4.84
CA ASP A 339 -8.16 -12.33 5.40
C ASP A 339 -9.20 -12.20 6.53
N VAL A 340 -10.13 -13.14 6.57
CA VAL A 340 -11.16 -13.18 7.62
C VAL A 340 -10.96 -14.41 8.50
N ILE A 341 -10.68 -14.20 9.77
CA ILE A 341 -10.64 -15.26 10.79
C ILE A 341 -12.03 -15.41 11.38
N TYR A 342 -12.56 -16.62 11.34
CA TYR A 342 -13.84 -16.95 11.95
C TYR A 342 -13.66 -18.07 12.96
N ILE A 343 -14.04 -17.79 14.21
CA ILE A 343 -14.01 -18.78 15.29
C ILE A 343 -15.43 -19.31 15.48
N ALA A 344 -15.65 -20.59 15.19
CA ALA A 344 -16.99 -21.16 15.33
C ALA A 344 -17.45 -21.22 16.79
N ASN A 345 -18.76 -21.12 16.97
CA ASN A 345 -19.38 -21.29 18.28
C ASN A 345 -19.43 -22.77 18.67
N ALA A 346 -19.09 -23.09 19.92
CA ALA A 346 -19.25 -24.41 20.51
C ALA A 346 -20.72 -24.84 20.50
N ARG A 347 -20.96 -26.10 20.13
CA ARG A 347 -22.31 -26.69 20.11
C ARG A 347 -23.00 -26.66 21.48
N SER A 348 -22.24 -26.59 22.57
CA SER A 348 -22.72 -26.66 23.96
C SER A 348 -23.45 -25.41 24.46
N ASN A 349 -23.39 -24.26 23.78
CA ASN A 349 -24.11 -23.05 24.19
C ASN A 349 -25.60 -23.03 23.85
N GLN A 350 -26.13 -24.11 23.26
CA GLN A 350 -27.55 -24.25 22.93
C GLN A 350 -28.36 -24.81 24.12
N ALA A 351 -27.81 -25.75 24.88
CA ALA A 351 -28.51 -26.38 26.01
C ALA A 351 -28.65 -25.44 27.22
N SER A 352 -27.61 -24.67 27.55
CA SER A 352 -27.62 -23.72 28.69
C SER A 352 -28.54 -22.51 28.45
N LYS A 353 -28.61 -22.00 27.21
CA LYS A 353 -29.58 -20.96 26.80
C LYS A 353 -31.03 -21.43 26.90
N LEU A 354 -31.31 -22.69 26.52
CA LEU A 354 -32.63 -23.30 26.68
C LEU A 354 -33.02 -23.36 28.17
N VAL A 355 -32.09 -23.77 29.05
CA VAL A 355 -32.33 -23.81 30.51
C VAL A 355 -32.57 -22.40 31.08
N GLN A 356 -31.87 -21.36 30.59
CA GLN A 356 -32.12 -19.97 31.02
C GLN A 356 -33.49 -19.45 30.56
N ILE A 357 -33.92 -19.75 29.32
CA ILE A 357 -35.26 -19.40 28.82
C ILE A 357 -36.35 -20.11 29.63
N ILE A 358 -36.15 -21.41 29.89
CA ILE A 358 -37.05 -22.21 30.73
C ILE A 358 -37.13 -21.60 32.15
N ASN A 359 -35.99 -21.31 32.78
CA ASN A 359 -35.96 -20.71 34.11
C ASN A 359 -36.58 -19.30 34.17
N GLN A 360 -36.49 -18.50 33.10
CA GLN A 360 -37.20 -17.21 33.00
C GLN A 360 -38.71 -17.37 32.84
N LEU A 361 -39.19 -18.41 32.13
CA LEU A 361 -40.62 -18.73 32.05
C LEU A 361 -41.20 -19.20 33.39
N PHE A 362 -40.41 -19.88 34.23
CA PHE A 362 -40.86 -20.43 35.52
C PHE A 362 -40.58 -19.53 36.73
N SER A 363 -39.85 -18.42 36.57
CA SER A 363 -39.56 -17.48 37.67
C SER A 363 -40.82 -16.85 38.33
N PRO A 364 -41.95 -16.62 37.63
CA PRO A 364 -43.16 -16.11 38.26
C PRO A 364 -43.90 -17.13 39.14
N PHE A 365 -43.67 -18.44 38.97
CA PHE A 365 -44.44 -19.47 39.68
C PHE A 365 -43.96 -19.76 41.10
N TYR A 366 -42.71 -19.41 41.42
CA TYR A 366 -42.19 -19.54 42.79
C TYR A 366 -42.52 -18.34 43.68
N GLY A 367 -42.79 -17.15 43.10
CA GLY A 367 -43.16 -15.95 43.85
C GLY A 367 -44.63 -15.89 44.31
N VAL A 368 -45.53 -16.64 43.67
CA VAL A 368 -46.98 -16.60 44.00
C VAL A 368 -47.33 -17.53 45.17
N ARG A 369 -46.48 -18.51 45.50
CA ARG A 369 -46.78 -19.48 46.58
C ARG A 369 -46.40 -19.00 47.99
N GLU A 370 -45.62 -17.92 48.12
CA GLU A 370 -45.35 -17.27 49.41
C GLU A 370 -46.32 -16.11 49.75
N LEU A 371 -47.16 -15.68 48.81
CA LEU A 371 -48.18 -14.63 49.04
C LEU A 371 -49.57 -15.19 49.46
N THR A 372 -49.70 -16.50 49.65
CA THR A 372 -50.96 -17.17 50.04
C THR A 372 -50.83 -18.06 51.29
N ARG A 373 -50.08 -17.62 52.29
CA ARG A 373 -50.19 -18.18 53.65
C ARG A 373 -50.37 -17.12 54.71
#